data_AF-A0AAD6CW89-F1
#
_entry.id   AF-A0AAD6CW89-F1
#
_cell.length_a   1.000
_cell.length_b   1.000
_cell.length_c   1.000
_cell.angle_alpha   90.00
_cell.angle_beta   90.00
_cell.angle_gamma   90.00
#
_symmetry.space_group_name_H-M   'P 1'
#
loop_
_entity.id
_entity.type
_entity.pdbx_description
1 polymer ?
#
loop_
_entity_poly.entity_id
_entity_poly.type
_entity_poly.pdbx_seq_one_letter_code
_entity_poly.pdbx_strand_id
1 'polypeptide(L)'
;TAQSPQDFRPLVGYIDYMQIDSSRRKRLTPHPHPDKDRTNDVCQRISDIRVARATPQEWTEDPYLLCILISIAQFQKSTKEGSQPAIQTARLLVTNGQDKEFIHLYEGHFTTEFLRMLDEPMTAQATTNAPTINRRKIPYRPFETFVDRIQPKA
;
A
#
# COMPACT_ATOMS: atom_id res chain seq x y z
N THR A 1 -14.75 35.98 -13.65
CA THR A 1 -15.39 34.68 -13.31
C THR A 1 -14.33 33.81 -12.67
N ALA A 2 -14.31 33.75 -11.34
CA ALA A 2 -13.32 32.97 -10.61
C ALA A 2 -13.61 31.48 -10.81
N GLN A 3 -12.66 30.73 -11.35
CA GLN A 3 -12.74 29.28 -11.40
C GLN A 3 -12.72 28.76 -9.97
N SER A 4 -13.80 28.10 -9.55
CA SER A 4 -13.84 27.33 -8.31
C SER A 4 -12.65 26.37 -8.30
N PRO A 5 -11.90 26.23 -7.18
CA PRO A 5 -10.84 25.25 -7.11
C PRO A 5 -11.51 23.91 -7.36
N GLN A 6 -11.18 23.24 -8.47
CA GLN A 6 -11.63 21.87 -8.65
C GLN A 6 -11.09 21.10 -7.45
N ASP A 7 -12.00 20.67 -6.58
CA ASP A 7 -11.76 19.77 -5.47
C ASP A 7 -11.15 18.49 -6.04
N PHE A 8 -9.83 18.50 -6.24
CA PHE A 8 -9.06 17.30 -6.50
C PHE A 8 -9.19 16.47 -5.23
N ARG A 9 -10.24 15.65 -5.13
CA ARG A 9 -10.28 14.57 -4.15
C ARG A 9 -9.20 13.60 -4.60
N PRO A 10 -8.05 13.53 -3.91
CA PRO A 10 -7.02 12.61 -4.30
C PRO A 10 -7.60 11.20 -4.16
N LEU A 11 -7.28 10.32 -5.10
CA LEU A 11 -7.65 8.92 -5.01
C LEU A 11 -7.05 8.34 -3.72
N VAL A 12 -7.92 7.91 -2.80
CA VAL A 12 -7.53 7.27 -1.54
C VAL A 12 -7.92 5.81 -1.63
N GLY A 13 -6.93 4.92 -1.56
CA GLY A 13 -7.16 3.49 -1.40
C GLY A 13 -7.56 3.15 0.04
N TYR A 14 -8.23 2.02 0.22
CA TYR A 14 -8.51 1.45 1.54
C TYR A 14 -8.14 -0.04 1.52
N ILE A 15 -7.50 -0.51 2.59
CA ILE A 15 -7.26 -1.94 2.80
C ILE A 15 -7.33 -2.32 4.28
N ASP A 16 -7.84 -3.52 4.55
CA ASP A 16 -7.68 -4.18 5.84
C ASP A 16 -6.43 -5.06 5.77
N TYR A 17 -5.46 -4.81 6.65
CA TYR A 17 -4.20 -5.54 6.72
C TYR A 17 -4.41 -7.05 6.92
N MET A 18 -5.50 -7.47 7.55
CA MET A 18 -5.85 -8.90 7.67
C MET A 18 -6.07 -9.57 6.30
N GLN A 19 -6.46 -8.81 5.28
CA GLN A 19 -6.57 -9.30 3.90
C GLN A 19 -5.19 -9.56 3.28
N ILE A 20 -4.19 -8.75 3.63
CA ILE A 20 -2.80 -8.94 3.18
C ILE A 20 -2.25 -10.20 3.82
N ASP A 21 -2.40 -10.36 5.14
CA ASP A 21 -1.92 -11.53 5.89
C ASP A 21 -2.57 -12.83 5.41
N SER A 22 -3.89 -12.82 5.24
CA SER A 22 -4.62 -14.00 4.75
C SER A 22 -4.22 -14.35 3.31
N SER A 23 -4.07 -13.35 2.43
CA SER A 23 -3.61 -13.56 1.05
C SER A 23 -2.19 -14.10 0.99
N ARG A 24 -1.29 -13.58 1.83
CA ARG A 24 0.10 -14.06 1.96
C ARG A 24 0.12 -15.53 2.37
N ARG A 25 -0.61 -15.90 3.42
CA ARG A 25 -0.70 -17.31 3.87
C ARG A 25 -1.27 -18.19 2.78
N LYS A 26 -2.38 -17.80 2.16
CA LYS A 26 -3.02 -18.57 1.08
C LYS A 26 -2.07 -18.84 -0.10
N ARG A 27 -1.31 -17.83 -0.54
CA ARG A 27 -0.36 -17.98 -1.66
C ARG A 27 0.84 -18.85 -1.33
N LEU A 28 1.22 -18.93 -0.06
CA LEU A 28 2.37 -19.71 0.40
C LEU A 28 1.98 -21.07 0.95
N THR A 29 0.68 -21.34 1.14
CA THR A 29 0.16 -22.62 1.62
C THR A 29 0.55 -23.73 0.63
N PRO A 30 1.12 -24.85 1.10
CA PRO A 30 1.51 -25.94 0.22
C PRO A 30 0.26 -26.60 -0.38
N HIS A 31 0.43 -27.22 -1.54
CA HIS A 31 -0.64 -28.06 -2.09
C HIS A 31 -0.87 -29.24 -1.14
N PRO A 32 -2.15 -29.61 -0.89
CA PRO A 32 -2.46 -30.80 -0.09
C PRO A 32 -1.80 -32.04 -0.67
N HIS A 33 -1.45 -32.99 0.19
CA HIS A 33 -0.96 -34.28 -0.26
C HIS A 33 -2.07 -35.00 -1.07
N PRO A 34 -1.75 -35.71 -2.17
CA PRO A 34 -2.75 -36.40 -2.99
C PRO A 34 -3.55 -37.44 -2.21
N ASP A 35 -2.88 -38.14 -1.31
CA ASP A 35 -3.48 -39.01 -0.29
C ASP A 35 -3.87 -38.17 0.93
N LYS A 36 -5.17 -38.13 1.23
CA LYS A 36 -5.76 -37.31 2.31
C LYS A 36 -5.38 -37.78 3.70
N ASP A 37 -4.95 -39.03 3.84
CA ASP A 37 -4.58 -39.64 5.12
C ASP A 37 -3.11 -39.36 5.48
N ARG A 38 -2.34 -38.72 4.59
CA ARG A 38 -0.93 -38.38 4.81
C ARG A 38 -0.73 -36.89 4.98
N THR A 39 0.03 -36.52 6.01
CA THR A 39 0.47 -35.14 6.24
C THR A 39 1.70 -34.83 5.37
N ASN A 40 1.78 -33.59 4.88
CA ASN A 40 2.96 -33.09 4.16
C ASN A 40 3.76 -32.13 5.05
N ASP A 41 4.28 -32.66 6.15
CA ASP A 41 4.90 -31.87 7.22
C ASP A 41 6.14 -31.10 6.74
N VAL A 42 6.90 -31.69 5.81
CA VAL A 42 8.08 -31.03 5.21
C VAL A 42 7.65 -29.81 4.40
N CYS A 43 6.65 -29.94 3.51
CA CYS A 43 6.17 -28.79 2.75
C CYS A 43 5.48 -27.76 3.64
N GLN A 44 4.80 -28.17 4.71
CA GLN A 44 4.24 -27.26 5.69
C GLN A 44 5.34 -26.44 6.36
N ARG A 45 6.42 -27.08 6.83
CA ARG A 45 7.54 -26.38 7.45
C ARG A 45 8.22 -25.39 6.50
N ILE A 46 8.38 -25.76 5.22
CA ILE A 46 8.91 -24.84 4.20
C ILE A 46 7.97 -23.65 3.98
N SER A 47 6.65 -23.89 3.95
CA SER A 47 5.63 -22.85 3.84
C SER A 47 5.70 -21.88 5.01
N ASP A 48 5.78 -22.39 6.24
CA ASP A 48 5.87 -21.57 7.46
C ASP A 48 7.12 -20.68 7.44
N ILE A 49 8.27 -21.23 7.01
CA ILE A 49 9.51 -20.45 6.83
C ILE A 49 9.31 -19.34 5.78
N ARG A 50 8.62 -19.62 4.66
CA ARG A 50 8.35 -18.61 3.62
C ARG A 50 7.41 -17.52 4.11
N VAL A 51 6.35 -17.88 4.84
CA VAL A 51 5.41 -16.91 5.43
C VAL A 51 6.14 -16.03 6.43
N ALA A 52 6.97 -16.62 7.31
CA ALA A 52 7.76 -15.86 8.27
C ALA A 52 8.74 -14.89 7.60
N ARG A 53 9.41 -15.31 6.51
CA ARG A 53 10.32 -14.44 5.75
C ARG A 53 9.60 -13.30 5.01
N ALA A 54 8.37 -13.54 4.56
CA ALA A 54 7.58 -12.56 3.82
C ALA A 54 6.72 -11.65 4.72
N THR A 55 6.60 -11.99 6.01
CA THR A 55 5.85 -11.19 6.98
C THR A 55 6.83 -10.27 7.70
N PRO A 56 6.63 -8.95 7.67
CA PRO A 56 7.51 -8.02 8.38
C PRO A 56 7.35 -8.20 9.90
N GLN A 57 8.39 -7.84 10.66
CA GLN A 57 8.30 -7.79 12.12
C GLN A 57 7.30 -6.72 12.56
N GLU A 58 7.36 -5.54 11.94
CA GLU A 58 6.39 -4.46 12.13
C GLU A 58 5.45 -4.40 10.93
N TRP A 59 4.18 -4.74 11.15
CA TRP A 59 3.16 -4.77 10.09
C TRP A 59 2.99 -3.42 9.39
N THR A 60 3.26 -2.32 10.11
CA THR A 60 3.16 -0.96 9.58
C THR A 60 4.28 -0.62 8.59
N GLU A 61 5.28 -1.48 8.44
CA GLU A 61 6.43 -1.35 7.52
C GLU A 61 6.39 -2.42 6.43
N ASP A 62 5.23 -3.05 6.23
CA ASP A 62 5.05 -4.07 5.20
C ASP A 62 5.29 -3.49 3.81
N PRO A 63 6.24 -4.04 3.03
CA PRO A 63 6.52 -3.56 1.67
C PRO A 63 5.30 -3.69 0.74
N TYR A 64 4.32 -4.53 1.06
CA TYR A 64 3.09 -4.64 0.29
C TYR A 64 2.26 -3.35 0.31
N LEU A 65 2.30 -2.57 1.40
CA LEU A 65 1.63 -1.27 1.48
C LEU A 65 2.27 -0.26 0.52
N LEU A 66 3.60 -0.30 0.39
CA LEU A 66 4.32 0.50 -0.61
C LEU A 66 3.94 0.09 -2.03
N CYS A 67 3.84 -1.20 -2.33
CA CYS A 67 3.39 -1.67 -3.64
C CYS A 67 1.99 -1.12 -3.99
N ILE A 68 1.05 -1.10 -3.04
CA ILE A 68 -0.29 -0.54 -3.26
C ILE A 68 -0.21 0.96 -3.57
N LEU A 69 0.59 1.71 -2.81
CA LEU A 69 0.78 3.15 -3.05
C LEU A 69 1.37 3.42 -4.44
N ILE A 70 2.36 2.63 -4.86
CA ILE A 70 2.95 2.71 -6.21
C ILE A 70 1.89 2.43 -7.27
N SER A 71 1.08 1.39 -7.11
CA SER A 71 0.01 1.06 -8.07
C SER A 71 -1.02 2.18 -8.18
N ILE A 72 -1.37 2.83 -7.07
CA ILE A 72 -2.25 4.02 -7.08
C ILE A 72 -1.57 5.16 -7.85
N ALA A 73 -0.29 5.44 -7.61
CA ALA A 73 0.44 6.50 -8.29
C ALA A 73 0.58 6.23 -9.81
N GLN A 74 0.85 4.99 -10.21
CA GLN A 74 0.88 4.56 -11.62
C GLN A 74 -0.50 4.74 -12.28
N PHE A 75 -1.58 4.35 -11.60
CA PHE A 75 -2.94 4.53 -12.10
C PHE A 75 -3.31 6.02 -12.26
N GLN A 76 -2.91 6.87 -11.31
CA GLN A 76 -3.10 8.32 -11.43
C GLN A 76 -2.36 8.91 -12.63
N LYS A 77 -1.13 8.43 -12.90
CA LYS A 77 -0.31 8.85 -14.05
C LYS A 77 -0.95 8.42 -15.37
N SER A 78 -1.50 7.21 -15.47
CA SER A 78 -2.09 6.70 -16.71
C SER A 78 -3.45 7.32 -17.05
N THR A 79 -4.21 7.75 -16.03
CA THR A 79 -5.59 8.24 -16.23
C THR A 79 -5.66 9.73 -16.57
N LYS A 80 -4.62 10.52 -16.27
CA LYS A 80 -4.61 11.96 -16.56
C LYS A 80 -4.31 12.19 -18.04
N GLU A 81 -5.27 12.71 -18.78
CA GLU A 81 -5.04 13.26 -20.12
C GLU A 81 -4.60 14.73 -19.98
N GLY A 82 -3.32 15.03 -20.18
CA GLY A 82 -2.79 16.41 -20.11
C GLY A 82 -1.42 16.54 -19.44
N SER A 83 -1.11 17.75 -18.97
CA SER A 83 0.13 18.05 -18.25
C SER A 83 0.19 17.25 -16.95
N GLN A 84 1.06 16.23 -16.92
CA GLN A 84 1.27 15.43 -15.73
C GLN A 84 1.99 16.26 -14.67
N PRO A 85 1.56 16.21 -13.40
CA PRO A 85 2.36 16.79 -12.33
C PRO A 85 3.68 16.04 -12.24
N ALA A 86 4.75 16.75 -11.87
CA ALA A 86 6.05 16.14 -11.65
C ALA A 86 6.04 15.09 -10.52
N ILE A 87 5.10 15.23 -9.57
CA ILE A 87 4.94 14.39 -8.38
C ILE A 87 3.50 13.89 -8.26
N GLN A 88 3.36 12.59 -8.00
CA GLN A 88 2.12 11.86 -7.90
C GLN A 88 1.94 11.51 -6.43
N THR A 89 0.83 11.98 -5.86
CA THR A 89 0.52 11.75 -4.45
C THR A 89 -0.51 10.64 -4.33
N ALA A 90 -0.07 9.49 -3.81
CA ALA A 90 -0.94 8.36 -3.50
C ALA A 90 -1.26 8.33 -2.01
N ARG A 91 -2.51 7.97 -1.68
CA ARG A 91 -2.95 7.80 -0.29
C ARG A 91 -3.57 6.45 -0.08
N LEU A 92 -3.29 5.85 1.06
CA LEU A 92 -3.82 4.55 1.46
C LEU A 92 -4.24 4.60 2.93
N LEU A 93 -5.51 4.35 3.18
CA LEU A 93 -6.04 4.07 4.51
C LEU A 93 -5.88 2.58 4.81
N VAL A 94 -5.25 2.26 5.93
CA VAL A 94 -4.99 0.90 6.36
C VAL A 94 -5.59 0.68 7.74
N THR A 95 -6.42 -0.34 7.84
CA THR A 95 -6.96 -0.84 9.11
C THR A 95 -6.26 -2.14 9.48
N ASN A 96 -6.21 -2.45 10.78
CA ASN A 96 -5.69 -3.72 11.27
C ASN A 96 -6.63 -4.21 12.37
N GLY A 97 -7.10 -5.45 12.29
CA GLY A 97 -8.01 -6.02 13.31
C GLY A 97 -7.47 -6.01 14.74
N GLN A 98 -6.15 -5.90 14.92
CA GLN A 98 -5.50 -5.76 16.22
C GLN A 98 -5.47 -4.30 16.72
N ASP A 99 -5.54 -3.32 15.83
CA ASP A 99 -5.58 -1.89 16.17
C ASP A 99 -7.01 -1.36 16.13
N LYS A 100 -7.63 -1.30 17.32
CA LYS A 100 -9.01 -0.84 17.50
C LYS A 100 -9.11 0.66 17.75
N GLU A 101 -7.99 1.35 17.88
CA GLU A 101 -7.93 2.76 18.27
C GLU A 101 -7.65 3.67 17.08
N PHE A 102 -6.83 3.20 16.13
CA PHE A 102 -6.35 4.00 15.02
C PHE A 102 -6.62 3.36 13.65
N ILE A 103 -6.91 4.21 12.67
CA ILE A 103 -6.64 3.93 11.26
C ILE A 103 -5.28 4.53 10.90
N HIS A 104 -4.56 3.88 9.98
CA HIS A 104 -3.25 4.36 9.53
C HIS A 104 -3.41 4.96 8.14
N LEU A 105 -3.05 6.23 7.99
CA LEU A 105 -3.01 6.90 6.70
C LEU A 105 -1.57 6.95 6.22
N TYR A 106 -1.33 6.29 5.10
CA TYR A 106 -0.09 6.37 4.35
C TYR A 106 -0.26 7.36 3.21
N GLU A 107 0.73 8.22 3.04
CA GLU A 107 0.83 9.17 1.94
C GLU A 107 2.20 9.00 1.30
N GLY A 108 2.22 8.68 0.02
CA GLY A 108 3.44 8.52 -0.76
C GLY A 108 3.54 9.59 -1.84
N HIS A 109 4.71 10.19 -1.97
CA HIS A 109 5.05 11.11 -3.05
C HIS A 109 6.02 10.43 -4.01
N PHE A 110 5.59 10.26 -5.25
CA PHE A 110 6.33 9.53 -6.28
C PHE A 110 6.63 10.47 -7.44
N THR A 111 7.89 10.57 -7.83
CA THR A 111 8.24 11.38 -9.01
C THR A 111 7.90 10.63 -10.29
N THR A 112 7.70 11.36 -11.38
CA THR A 112 7.47 10.75 -12.70
C THR A 112 8.66 9.90 -13.14
N GLU A 113 9.88 10.32 -12.81
CA GLU A 113 11.11 9.57 -13.07
C GLU A 113 11.14 8.26 -12.31
N PHE A 114 10.80 8.28 -11.01
CA PHE A 114 10.72 7.07 -10.19
C PHE A 114 9.69 6.08 -10.76
N LEU A 115 8.49 6.56 -11.10
CA LEU A 115 7.47 5.69 -11.68
C LEU A 115 7.89 5.14 -13.05
N ARG A 116 8.52 5.97 -13.90
CA ARG A 116 9.05 5.51 -15.20
C ARG A 116 10.16 4.47 -15.03
N MET A 117 11.02 4.63 -14.04
CA MET A 117 12.08 3.65 -13.74
C MET A 117 11.51 2.26 -13.44
N LEU A 118 10.34 2.17 -12.82
CA LEU A 118 9.69 0.89 -12.55
C LEU A 118 9.19 0.20 -13.84
N ASP A 119 8.76 0.99 -14.84
CA ASP A 119 8.31 0.49 -16.14
C ASP A 119 9.50 0.19 -17.08
N GLU A 120 10.53 1.05 -17.04
CA GLU A 120 11.72 1.02 -17.89
C GLU A 120 13.00 1.09 -17.04
N PRO A 121 13.46 -0.05 -16.47
CA PRO A 121 14.58 -0.07 -15.53
C PRO A 121 15.90 0.48 -16.10
N MET A 122 16.08 0.41 -17.42
CA MET A 122 17.27 0.92 -18.12
C MET A 122 17.34 2.46 -18.14
N THR A 123 16.24 3.14 -17.83
CA THR A 123 16.20 4.61 -17.71
C THR A 123 16.53 5.11 -16.31
N ALA A 124 16.80 4.20 -15.36
CA ALA A 124 17.23 4.52 -14.01
C ALA A 124 18.50 5.37 -14.05
N GLN A 125 18.41 6.60 -13.57
CA GLN A 125 19.58 7.43 -13.32
C GLN A 125 20.10 7.14 -11.91
N ALA A 126 21.42 7.25 -11.71
CA ALA A 126 22.06 7.05 -10.40
C ALA A 126 21.49 7.96 -9.28
N THR A 127 20.80 9.04 -9.66
CA THR A 127 20.19 10.05 -8.78
C THR A 127 18.66 9.95 -8.70
N THR A 128 18.05 8.82 -9.09
CA THR A 128 16.59 8.66 -8.97
C THR A 128 16.20 8.76 -7.49
N ASN A 129 15.49 9.82 -7.13
CA ASN A 129 15.07 10.05 -5.75
C ASN A 129 14.13 8.92 -5.31
N ALA A 130 14.43 8.34 -4.15
CA ALA A 130 13.54 7.39 -3.51
C ALA A 130 12.21 8.10 -3.17
N PRO A 131 11.08 7.37 -3.18
CA PRO A 131 9.80 7.96 -2.84
C PRO A 131 9.75 8.29 -1.35
N THR A 132 9.13 9.42 -1.02
CA THR A 132 8.89 9.80 0.38
C THR A 132 7.56 9.23 0.81
N ILE A 133 7.54 8.50 1.93
CA ILE A 133 6.32 7.92 2.50
C ILE A 133 6.13 8.48 3.91
N ASN A 134 4.99 9.15 4.11
CA ASN A 134 4.56 9.63 5.40
C ASN A 134 3.46 8.72 5.95
N ARG A 135 3.58 8.35 7.22
CA ARG A 135 2.57 7.55 7.94
C ARG A 135 1.99 8.35 9.09
N ARG A 136 0.66 8.47 9.14
CA ARG A 136 -0.07 9.10 10.25
C ARG A 136 -1.01 8.09 10.90
N LYS A 137 -1.00 8.03 12.23
CA LYS A 137 -2.04 7.33 13.00
C LYS A 137 -3.19 8.30 13.26
N ILE A 138 -4.41 7.91 12.92
CA ILE A 138 -5.60 8.75 13.07
C ILE A 138 -6.56 8.02 14.02
N PRO A 139 -6.86 8.59 15.20
CA PRO A 139 -7.78 7.95 16.12
C PRO A 139 -9.19 7.86 15.51
N TYR A 140 -9.92 6.77 15.74
CA TYR A 140 -11.31 6.67 15.27
C TYR A 140 -12.21 7.71 15.94
N ARG A 141 -12.02 7.92 17.25
CA ARG A 141 -12.81 8.86 18.05
C ARG A 141 -12.15 10.24 18.13
N PRO A 142 -12.92 11.34 18.24
CA PRO A 142 -14.38 11.41 18.10
C PRO A 142 -14.82 11.23 16.64
N PHE A 143 -15.91 10.50 16.41
CA PHE A 143 -16.34 10.13 15.05
C PHE A 143 -16.79 11.35 14.24
N GLU A 144 -17.30 12.37 14.93
CA GLU A 144 -17.83 13.61 14.38
C GLU A 144 -16.78 14.39 13.59
N THR A 145 -15.51 14.32 14.02
CA THR A 145 -14.38 15.02 13.37
C THR A 145 -13.44 14.06 12.64
N PHE A 146 -13.85 12.81 12.41
CA PHE A 146 -13.00 11.82 11.78
C PHE A 146 -12.69 12.18 10.32
N VAL A 147 -13.69 12.66 9.56
CA VAL A 147 -13.52 13.06 8.16
C VAL A 147 -12.49 14.17 8.01
N ASP A 148 -12.50 15.15 8.91
CA ASP A 148 -11.54 16.27 8.87
C ASP A 148 -10.10 15.80 9.12
N ARG A 149 -9.93 14.75 9.93
CA ARG A 149 -8.60 14.22 10.28
C ARG A 149 -7.97 13.38 9.16
N ILE A 150 -8.78 12.73 8.33
CA ILE A 150 -8.33 11.95 7.16
C ILE A 150 -8.06 12.83 5.93
N GLN A 151 -8.59 14.05 5.90
CA GLN A 151 -8.35 14.98 4.81
C GLN A 151 -6.88 15.43 4.73
N PRO A 152 -6.43 15.89 3.54
CA PRO A 152 -5.16 16.58 3.42
C PRO A 152 -5.11 17.74 4.41
N LYS A 153 -4.00 17.86 5.13
CA LYS A 153 -3.69 19.13 5.80
C LYS A 153 -3.26 20.12 4.70
N ALA A 154 -3.97 21.24 4.62
CA ALA A 154 -3.62 22.38 3.77
C ALA A 154 -2.28 22.99 4.22
#